data_AF-A0A329RBW2-F1
#
_entry.id   AF-A0A329RBW2-F1
#
_cell.length_a   1.000
_cell.length_b   1.000
_cell.length_c   1.000
_cell.angle_alpha   90.00
_cell.angle_beta   90.00
_cell.angle_gamma   90.00
#
_symmetry.space_group_name_H-M   'P 1'
#
loop_
_entity.id
_entity.type
_entity.pdbx_description
1 polymer ?
#
loop_
_entity_poly.entity_id
_entity_poly.type
_entity_poly.pdbx_seq_one_letter_code
_entity_poly.pdbx_strand_id
1 'polypeptide(L)'
;TLPLSKADKEARKAWVWKMLMNPEGKDHYWRDLSRPPRENRSGQAGGGSCMVWAALSAKGKTKIAFVYDRQNSEHYIFTVSEFLLPFVHLHYGTEFIYQQDGASIHTSKTSMEFWKSKE
;
A
#
# COMPACT_ATOMS: atom_id res chain seq x y z
N THR A 1 2.84 -19.70 -13.22
CA THR A 1 3.14 -18.48 -14.02
C THR A 1 4.61 -18.49 -14.35
N LEU A 2 4.98 -18.38 -15.64
CA LEU A 2 6.39 -18.36 -16.04
C LEU A 2 7.10 -17.14 -15.43
N PRO A 3 8.37 -17.27 -15.00
CA PRO A 3 9.12 -16.14 -14.49
C PRO A 3 9.25 -15.07 -15.58
N LEU A 4 9.03 -13.81 -15.20
CA LEU A 4 9.17 -12.67 -16.09
C LEU A 4 10.56 -12.67 -16.73
N SER A 5 10.59 -12.50 -18.06
CA SER A 5 11.85 -12.35 -18.78
C SER A 5 12.57 -11.07 -18.31
N LYS A 6 13.87 -10.98 -18.61
CA LYS A 6 14.65 -9.77 -18.34
C LYS A 6 14.03 -8.55 -19.04
N ALA A 7 13.51 -8.73 -20.25
CA ALA A 7 12.83 -7.68 -21.02
C ALA A 7 11.55 -7.20 -20.33
N ASP A 8 10.72 -8.12 -19.81
CA ASP A 8 9.48 -7.75 -19.11
C ASP A 8 9.75 -6.95 -17.84
N LYS A 9 10.82 -7.30 -17.10
CA LYS A 9 11.23 -6.59 -15.90
C LYS A 9 11.69 -5.17 -16.24
N GLU A 10 12.48 -4.99 -17.29
CA GLU A 10 12.95 -3.68 -17.73
C GLU A 10 11.80 -2.82 -18.31
N ALA A 11 10.88 -3.41 -19.07
CA ALA A 11 9.70 -2.72 -19.58
C ALA A 11 8.78 -2.23 -18.43
N ARG A 12 8.59 -3.07 -17.40
CA ARG A 12 7.84 -2.67 -16.20
C ARG A 12 8.52 -1.53 -15.44
N LYS A 13 9.85 -1.58 -15.25
CA LYS A 13 10.59 -0.48 -14.63
C LYS A 13 10.46 0.82 -15.42
N ALA A 14 10.62 0.76 -16.74
CA ALA A 14 10.50 1.93 -17.62
C ALA A 14 9.08 2.54 -17.57
N TRP A 15 8.04 1.68 -17.56
CA TRP A 15 6.66 2.13 -17.42
C TRP A 15 6.40 2.80 -16.06
N VAL A 16 6.87 2.20 -14.96
CA VAL A 16 6.76 2.78 -13.61
C VAL A 16 7.47 4.13 -13.55
N TRP A 17 8.68 4.24 -14.12
CA TRP A 17 9.43 5.48 -14.14
C TRP A 17 8.70 6.59 -14.92
N LYS A 18 8.13 6.24 -16.07
CA LYS A 18 7.30 7.17 -16.87
C LYS A 18 6.07 7.67 -16.11
N MET A 19 5.42 6.81 -15.32
CA MET A 19 4.25 7.18 -14.53
C MET A 19 4.61 8.02 -13.29
N LEU A 20 5.66 7.64 -12.56
CA LEU A 20 6.12 8.36 -11.36
C LEU A 20 6.69 9.74 -11.69
N MET A 21 7.36 9.87 -12.84
CA MET A 21 8.05 11.09 -13.25
C MET A 21 7.25 11.91 -14.26
N ASN A 22 5.94 11.66 -14.40
CA ASN A 22 5.09 12.42 -15.32
C ASN A 22 5.12 13.93 -14.96
N PRO A 23 5.78 14.79 -15.74
CA PRO A 23 5.92 16.22 -15.43
C PRO A 23 4.60 16.98 -15.58
N GLU A 24 3.61 16.37 -16.23
CA GLU A 24 2.29 16.98 -16.47
C GLU A 24 1.32 16.84 -15.29
N GLY A 25 1.73 16.19 -14.20
CA GLY A 25 1.04 16.27 -12.92
C GLY A 25 1.14 17.69 -12.36
N LYS A 26 0.39 18.62 -12.95
CA LYS A 26 0.34 20.02 -12.52
C LYS A 26 -0.42 20.08 -11.21
N ASP A 27 0.30 20.06 -10.11
CA ASP A 27 -0.22 20.52 -8.83
C ASP A 27 -0.69 21.96 -9.01
N HIS A 28 -2.02 22.16 -8.98
CA HIS A 28 -2.60 23.49 -8.89
C HIS A 28 -2.26 24.06 -7.52
N TYR A 29 -1.29 24.98 -7.46
CA TYR A 29 -0.95 25.69 -6.23
C TYR A 29 -1.35 27.16 -6.33
N TRP A 30 -2.04 27.64 -5.30
CA TRP A 30 -2.38 29.04 -5.16
C TRP A 30 -1.21 29.80 -4.57
N ARG A 31 -0.87 30.94 -5.20
CA ARG A 31 0.30 31.73 -4.81
C ARG A 31 -0.03 33.21 -4.79
N ASP A 32 0.44 33.86 -3.72
CA ASP A 32 0.53 35.31 -3.63
C ASP A 32 1.59 35.84 -4.61
N LEU A 33 1.16 36.65 -5.59
CA LEU A 33 2.01 37.21 -6.63
C LEU A 33 3.00 38.27 -6.11
N SER A 34 2.78 38.80 -4.90
CA SER A 34 3.67 39.79 -4.28
C SER A 34 4.98 39.21 -3.75
N ARG A 35 5.09 37.87 -3.65
CA ARG A 35 6.29 37.15 -3.21
C ARG A 35 7.14 36.72 -4.41
N PRO A 36 8.37 36.18 -4.24
CA PRO A 36 9.11 35.52 -5.33
C PRO A 36 8.63 34.08 -5.58
N PRO A 37 8.77 33.52 -6.81
CA PRO A 37 8.34 32.15 -7.12
C PRO A 37 9.03 31.15 -6.20
N ARG A 38 8.25 30.22 -5.63
CA ARG A 38 8.78 29.17 -4.77
C ARG A 38 8.70 27.85 -5.54
N GLU A 39 9.84 27.39 -6.07
CA GLU A 39 9.96 26.02 -6.55
C GLU A 39 10.19 25.11 -5.35
N ASN A 40 9.12 24.52 -4.84
CA ASN A 40 9.24 23.47 -3.85
C ASN A 40 9.58 22.17 -4.59
N ARG A 41 10.86 21.79 -4.64
CA ARG A 41 11.29 20.46 -5.13
C ARG A 41 11.14 19.39 -4.05
N SER A 42 10.03 19.40 -3.33
CA SER A 42 9.71 18.33 -2.38
C SER A 42 8.79 17.34 -3.06
N GLY A 43 9.10 16.04 -2.98
CA GLY A 43 8.19 14.97 -3.42
C GLY A 43 6.91 14.85 -2.57
N GLN A 44 6.70 15.77 -1.63
CA GLN A 44 5.51 15.87 -0.81
C GLN A 44 5.01 17.32 -0.84
N ALA A 45 3.72 17.50 -1.12
CA ALA A 45 3.08 18.80 -1.31
C ALA A 45 2.78 19.57 0.01
N GLY A 46 3.23 19.06 1.16
CA GLY A 46 2.74 19.54 2.47
C GLY A 46 1.24 19.23 2.67
N GLY A 47 0.65 19.66 3.79
CA GLY A 47 -0.79 19.44 4.06
C GLY A 47 -1.14 18.14 4.81
N GLY A 48 -0.14 17.36 5.22
CA GLY A 48 -0.34 16.10 5.94
C GLY A 48 -0.66 14.93 5.00
N SER A 49 -0.67 13.72 5.56
CA SER A 49 -1.04 12.49 4.84
C SER A 49 -1.79 11.56 5.78
N CYS A 50 -2.66 10.72 5.23
CA CYS A 50 -3.25 9.60 5.97
C CYS A 50 -2.77 8.29 5.36
N MET A 51 -2.55 7.29 6.21
CA MET A 51 -2.23 5.94 5.77
C MET A 51 -3.48 5.09 5.88
N VAL A 52 -3.72 4.27 4.87
CA VAL A 52 -4.85 3.36 4.83
C VAL A 52 -4.39 1.95 4.50
N TRP A 53 -5.14 0.98 4.99
CA TRP A 53 -4.98 -0.42 4.65
C TRP A 53 -6.27 -0.94 4.01
N ALA A 54 -6.14 -1.72 2.94
CA ALA A 54 -7.26 -2.41 2.30
C ALA A 54 -6.74 -3.64 1.54
N ALA A 55 -7.62 -4.63 1.37
CA ALA A 55 -7.38 -5.77 0.50
C ALA A 55 -8.50 -5.90 -0.54
N LEU A 56 -8.17 -6.55 -1.66
CA LEU A 56 -9.08 -6.79 -2.76
C LEU A 56 -8.91 -8.19 -3.33
N SER A 57 -9.97 -8.69 -3.93
CA SER A 57 -10.02 -9.97 -4.63
C SER A 57 -11.05 -9.91 -5.76
N ALA A 58 -11.14 -10.99 -6.55
CA ALA A 58 -12.17 -11.09 -7.59
C ALA A 58 -13.61 -11.05 -7.04
N LYS A 59 -13.82 -11.41 -5.76
CA LYS A 59 -15.15 -11.40 -5.11
C LYS A 59 -15.50 -10.07 -4.44
N GLY A 60 -14.57 -9.13 -4.36
CA GLY A 60 -14.84 -7.82 -3.76
C GLY A 60 -13.62 -7.17 -3.12
N LYS A 61 -13.88 -6.23 -2.20
CA LYS A 61 -12.87 -5.48 -1.45
C LYS A 61 -13.24 -5.44 0.03
N THR A 62 -12.23 -5.36 0.90
CA THR A 62 -12.45 -5.14 2.33
C THR A 62 -12.98 -3.73 2.58
N LYS A 63 -13.46 -3.48 3.80
CA LYS A 63 -13.53 -2.12 4.32
C LYS A 63 -12.12 -1.54 4.36
N ILE A 64 -12.01 -0.23 4.10
CA ILE A 64 -10.75 0.51 4.23
C ILE A 64 -10.53 0.80 5.72
N ALA A 65 -9.37 0.43 6.24
CA ALA A 65 -8.92 0.80 7.58
C ALA A 65 -8.06 2.06 7.49
N PHE A 66 -8.37 3.07 8.31
CA PHE A 66 -7.44 4.17 8.54
C PHE A 66 -6.44 3.74 9.60
N VAL A 67 -5.16 3.73 9.24
CA VAL A 67 -4.07 3.38 10.16
C VAL A 67 -3.29 4.63 10.50
N TYR A 68 -3.08 4.84 11.80
CA TYR A 68 -2.51 6.07 12.32
C TYR A 68 -1.06 5.83 12.76
N ASP A 69 -0.24 6.87 12.62
CA ASP A 69 1.14 6.89 13.09
C ASP A 69 2.01 5.73 12.56
N ARG A 70 3.14 5.51 13.23
CA ARG A 70 4.08 4.44 12.89
C ARG A 70 3.51 3.09 13.29
N GLN A 71 3.21 2.27 12.30
CA GLN A 71 2.71 0.91 12.48
C GLN A 71 3.78 -0.02 13.06
N ASN A 72 3.36 -0.92 13.93
CA ASN A 72 4.14 -2.04 14.43
C ASN A 72 3.43 -3.36 14.07
N SER A 73 4.02 -4.49 14.46
CA SER A 73 3.46 -5.81 14.15
C SER A 73 2.09 -6.07 14.78
N GLU A 74 1.83 -5.56 15.98
CA GLU A 74 0.56 -5.75 16.68
C GLU A 74 -0.57 -4.96 15.99
N HIS A 75 -0.31 -3.72 15.58
CA HIS A 75 -1.27 -2.93 14.81
C HIS A 75 -1.59 -3.59 13.46
N TYR A 76 -0.58 -4.18 12.83
CA TYR A 76 -0.77 -4.95 11.60
C TYR A 76 -1.64 -6.19 11.85
N ILE A 77 -1.34 -6.97 12.89
CA ILE A 77 -2.14 -8.15 13.26
C ILE A 77 -3.60 -7.77 13.50
N PHE A 78 -3.84 -6.69 14.26
CA PHE A 78 -5.18 -6.16 14.50
C PHE A 78 -5.88 -5.77 13.19
N THR A 79 -5.19 -5.05 12.30
CA THR A 79 -5.78 -4.63 11.02
C THR A 79 -6.16 -5.84 10.17
N VAL A 80 -5.31 -6.86 10.11
CA VAL A 80 -5.61 -8.09 9.38
C VAL A 80 -6.74 -8.88 10.05
N SER A 81 -6.74 -9.01 11.38
CA SER A 81 -7.77 -9.77 12.09
C SER A 81 -9.16 -9.16 11.93
N GLU A 82 -9.26 -7.83 11.95
CA GLU A 82 -10.55 -7.14 11.92
C GLU A 82 -11.05 -6.86 10.50
N PHE A 83 -10.15 -6.63 9.54
CA PHE A 83 -10.55 -6.19 8.20
C PHE A 83 -10.36 -7.25 7.13
N LEU A 84 -9.34 -8.11 7.23
CA LEU A 84 -9.09 -9.17 6.26
C LEU A 84 -9.86 -10.45 6.60
N LEU A 85 -9.62 -11.02 7.79
CA LEU A 85 -10.12 -12.36 8.13
C LEU A 85 -11.65 -12.50 7.98
N PRO A 86 -12.49 -11.55 8.43
CA PRO A 86 -13.93 -11.64 8.24
C PRO A 86 -14.32 -11.62 6.76
N PHE A 87 -13.62 -10.83 5.94
CA PHE A 87 -13.86 -10.76 4.50
C PHE A 87 -13.47 -12.08 3.81
N VAL A 88 -12.27 -12.61 4.06
CA VAL A 88 -11.82 -13.83 3.40
C VAL A 88 -12.62 -15.05 3.86
N HIS A 89 -12.96 -15.15 5.15
CA HIS A 89 -13.80 -16.25 5.64
C HIS A 89 -15.22 -16.19 5.04
N LEU A 90 -15.81 -15.00 4.91
CA LEU A 90 -17.13 -14.85 4.29
C LEU A 90 -17.13 -15.24 2.81
N HIS A 91 -16.07 -14.90 2.06
CA HIS A 91 -16.06 -15.07 0.60
C HIS A 91 -15.36 -16.34 0.12
N TYR A 92 -14.41 -16.87 0.88
CA TYR A 92 -13.54 -17.99 0.49
C TYR A 92 -13.47 -19.11 1.54
N GLY A 93 -14.01 -18.91 2.74
CA GLY A 93 -13.87 -19.87 3.84
C GLY A 93 -12.43 -19.92 4.34
N THR A 94 -11.91 -21.12 4.59
CA THR A 94 -10.53 -21.37 5.03
C THR A 94 -9.55 -21.51 3.86
N GLU A 95 -10.05 -21.69 2.64
CA GLU A 95 -9.24 -21.93 1.43
C GLU A 95 -8.94 -20.61 0.71
N PHE A 96 -7.93 -19.87 1.17
CA PHE A 96 -7.47 -18.65 0.50
C PHE A 96 -5.95 -18.51 0.56
N ILE A 97 -5.41 -17.79 -0.42
CA ILE A 97 -4.01 -17.37 -0.42
C ILE A 97 -3.98 -15.86 -0.22
N TYR A 98 -3.33 -15.42 0.86
CA TYR A 98 -3.13 -14.01 1.14
C TYR A 98 -1.76 -13.55 0.63
N GLN A 99 -1.76 -12.53 -0.22
CA GLN A 99 -0.54 -11.90 -0.74
C GLN A 99 -0.29 -10.56 -0.05
N GLN A 100 0.95 -10.36 0.40
CA GLN A 100 1.43 -9.12 0.98
C GLN A 100 2.88 -8.85 0.58
N ASP A 101 3.37 -7.65 0.83
CA ASP A 101 4.77 -7.29 0.64
C ASP A 101 5.66 -7.70 1.83
N GLY A 102 6.97 -7.57 1.66
CA GLY A 102 7.98 -7.95 2.66
C GLY A 102 8.29 -6.87 3.69
N ALA A 103 7.32 -6.03 4.07
CA ALA A 103 7.55 -5.01 5.10
C ALA A 103 7.97 -5.68 6.43
N SER A 104 8.86 -5.03 7.18
CA SER A 104 9.44 -5.63 8.41
C SER A 104 8.38 -6.01 9.45
N ILE A 105 7.28 -5.25 9.53
CA ILE A 105 6.13 -5.57 10.39
C ILE A 105 5.34 -6.79 9.88
N HIS A 106 5.30 -7.07 8.58
CA HIS A 106 4.62 -8.22 8.00
C HIS A 106 5.43 -9.51 8.18
N THR A 107 6.76 -9.41 8.14
CA THR A 107 7.69 -10.54 8.29
C THR A 107 8.24 -10.69 9.72
N SER A 108 7.74 -9.92 10.68
CA SER A 108 8.19 -9.99 12.06
C SER A 108 7.84 -11.33 12.69
N LYS A 109 8.59 -11.75 13.73
CA LYS A 109 8.32 -12.99 14.46
C LYS A 109 6.85 -13.08 14.90
N THR A 110 6.34 -12.01 15.51
CA THR A 110 4.96 -11.90 16.02
C THR A 110 3.93 -12.08 14.90
N SER A 111 4.13 -11.41 13.76
CA SER A 111 3.20 -11.50 12.62
C SER A 111 3.21 -12.90 12.01
N MET A 112 4.38 -13.52 11.88
CA MET A 112 4.50 -14.88 11.37
C MET A 112 3.88 -15.92 12.32
N GLU A 113 4.03 -15.75 13.64
CA GLU A 113 3.38 -16.59 14.64
C GLU A 113 1.84 -16.44 14.60
N PHE A 114 1.34 -15.21 14.42
CA PHE A 114 -0.09 -14.99 14.21
C PHE A 114 -0.60 -15.76 12.98
N TRP A 115 0.08 -15.67 11.84
CA TRP A 115 -0.34 -16.37 10.63
C TRP A 115 -0.33 -17.89 10.77
N LYS A 116 0.70 -18.45 11.43
CA LYS A 116 0.74 -19.88 11.75
C LYS A 116 -0.41 -20.33 12.64
N SER A 117 -0.96 -19.45 13.49
CA SER A 117 -2.14 -19.76 14.30
C SER A 117 -3.46 -19.77 13.53
N LYS A 118 -3.44 -19.38 12.24
CA LYS A 118 -4.60 -19.33 11.34
C LYS A 118 -4.57 -20.43 10.27
N GLU A 119 -3.50 -21.22 10.22
CA GLU A 119 -3.44 -22.52 9.52
C GLU A 119 -4.25 -23.57 10.29
#